data_AF-X6MPU9-F1
#
_entry.id   AF-X6MPU9-F1
#
_cell.length_a   1.000
_cell.length_b   1.000
_cell.length_c   1.000
_cell.angle_alpha   90.00
_cell.angle_beta   90.00
_cell.angle_gamma   90.00
#
_symmetry.space_group_name_H-M   'P 1'
#
loop_
_entity.id
_entity.type
_entity.pdbx_description
1 polymer ?
#
loop_
_entity_poly.entity_id
_entity_poly.type
_entity_poly.pdbx_seq_one_letter_code
_entity_poly.pdbx_strand_id
1 'polypeptide(L)'
;KEEGLDFAFIQCILFIRFGGCKGVVVRSNCEKDLLLRPSMIKFDLPQGQDLMFEVCRSSSFSPCYLNRQAITLFETLDNAYHQVIYGIAKEALDKFQDIKQNKRHTVQFIHSRMHKKDLMSPLYTLHEIVDNGFSLDTPFVQFGVDVEFLFTFIIIIIIIITIIILLIYFFQSNSYYFNMKFTTDVTTKEC
;
A
#
# COMPACT_ATOMS: atom_id res chain seq x y z
N LYS A 1 20.81 25.62 -15.18
CA LYS A 1 20.82 25.05 -13.81
C LYS A 1 20.64 23.55 -13.99
N GLU A 2 21.75 22.83 -14.01
CA GLU A 2 21.72 21.36 -14.06
C GLU A 2 21.32 20.89 -12.66
N GLU A 3 20.13 20.30 -12.54
CA GLU A 3 19.70 19.61 -11.33
C GLU A 3 20.45 18.28 -11.26
N GLY A 4 21.75 18.36 -10.92
CA GLY A 4 22.55 17.19 -10.60
C GLY A 4 22.07 16.57 -9.29
N LEU A 5 21.86 15.26 -9.29
CA LEU A 5 21.55 14.49 -8.10
C LEU A 5 22.70 14.64 -7.07
N ASP A 6 22.40 15.28 -5.94
CA ASP A 6 23.34 15.48 -4.84
C ASP A 6 23.49 14.17 -4.05
N PHE A 7 24.36 13.28 -4.53
CA PHE A 7 24.65 12.01 -3.87
C PHE A 7 25.77 12.19 -2.85
N ALA A 8 25.40 12.54 -1.61
CA ALA A 8 26.31 12.56 -0.45
C ALA A 8 26.97 11.19 -0.14
N PHE A 9 26.57 10.12 -0.83
CA PHE A 9 27.14 8.78 -0.74
C PHE A 9 27.22 8.18 -2.14
N ILE A 10 28.40 7.71 -2.56
CA ILE A 10 28.55 7.02 -3.85
C ILE A 10 27.71 5.74 -3.79
N GLN A 11 26.60 5.72 -4.52
CA GLN A 11 25.70 4.58 -4.54
C GLN A 11 26.31 3.45 -5.35
N CYS A 12 26.42 2.27 -4.74
CA CYS A 12 27.00 1.11 -5.38
C CYS A 12 26.09 0.51 -6.48
N ILE A 13 24.79 0.83 -6.47
CA ILE A 13 23.77 0.22 -7.33
C ILE A 13 22.78 1.29 -7.83
N LEU A 14 22.61 1.36 -9.15
CA LEU A 14 21.70 2.29 -9.83
C LEU A 14 20.73 1.53 -10.74
N PHE A 15 19.45 1.92 -10.70
CA PHE A 15 18.43 1.48 -11.63
C PHE A 15 18.35 2.48 -12.77
N ILE A 16 18.60 2.01 -13.99
CA ILE A 16 18.83 2.89 -15.13
C ILE A 16 17.90 2.61 -16.30
N ARG A 17 17.73 3.64 -17.12
CA ARG A 17 17.29 3.54 -18.52
C ARG A 17 18.33 4.24 -19.40
N PHE A 18 18.73 3.57 -20.46
CA PHE A 18 19.71 4.09 -21.40
C PHE A 18 19.46 3.50 -22.77
N GLY A 19 19.06 4.31 -23.74
CA GLY A 19 18.97 3.87 -25.14
C GLY A 19 18.30 2.52 -25.36
N GLY A 20 17.03 2.36 -24.97
CA GLY A 20 16.31 1.09 -25.13
C GLY A 20 16.75 -0.03 -24.19
N CYS A 21 17.75 0.22 -23.35
CA CYS A 21 18.18 -0.68 -22.29
C CYS A 21 17.53 -0.29 -20.97
N LYS A 22 17.16 -1.30 -20.19
CA LYS A 22 16.64 -1.16 -18.82
C LYS A 22 17.26 -2.20 -17.92
N GLY A 23 17.73 -1.77 -16.75
CA GLY A 23 18.23 -2.70 -15.75
C GLY A 23 18.90 -2.03 -14.58
N VAL A 24 19.78 -2.78 -13.95
CA VAL A 24 20.54 -2.36 -12.77
C VAL A 24 22.02 -2.39 -13.12
N VAL A 25 22.72 -1.30 -12.83
CA VAL A 25 24.17 -1.21 -12.95
C VAL A 25 24.78 -1.07 -11.57
N VAL A 26 25.96 -1.65 -11.42
CA VAL A 26 26.71 -1.61 -10.17
C VAL A 26 28.08 -1.03 -10.46
N ARG A 27 28.64 -0.32 -9.48
CA ARG A 27 30.02 0.14 -9.59
C ARG A 27 30.94 -1.07 -9.66
N SER A 28 31.76 -1.12 -10.70
CA SER A 28 32.78 -2.14 -10.91
C SER A 28 34.09 -1.47 -11.33
N ASN A 29 35.22 -2.11 -11.09
CA ASN A 29 36.52 -1.66 -11.57
C ASN A 29 36.73 -2.12 -13.02
N CYS A 30 35.91 -1.61 -13.95
CA CYS A 30 36.07 -1.87 -15.37
C CYS A 30 36.59 -0.63 -16.10
N GLU A 31 37.35 -0.85 -17.18
CA GLU A 31 37.91 0.22 -18.01
C GLU A 31 36.87 0.98 -18.85
N LYS A 32 35.64 0.45 -18.93
CA LYS A 32 34.53 1.04 -19.69
C LYS A 32 33.58 1.78 -18.76
N ASP A 33 33.09 2.92 -19.21
CA ASP A 33 32.16 3.77 -18.45
C ASP A 33 30.80 3.10 -18.18
N LEU A 34 30.33 2.27 -19.13
CA LEU A 34 29.06 1.54 -19.01
C LEU A 34 29.15 0.18 -19.72
N LEU A 35 28.83 -0.88 -18.98
CA LEU A 35 28.73 -2.24 -19.50
C LEU A 35 27.31 -2.76 -19.33
N LEU A 36 26.66 -3.07 -20.45
CA LEU A 36 25.29 -3.58 -20.48
C LEU A 36 25.29 -5.07 -20.85
N ARG A 37 24.47 -5.84 -20.15
CA ARG A 37 24.24 -7.26 -20.48
C ARG A 37 23.24 -7.35 -21.64
N PRO A 38 23.33 -8.38 -22.51
CA PRO A 38 22.36 -8.57 -23.59
C PRO A 38 20.90 -8.58 -23.12
N SER A 39 20.63 -9.14 -21.93
CA SER A 39 19.28 -9.17 -21.35
C SER A 39 18.72 -7.80 -20.95
N MET A 40 19.56 -6.77 -20.84
CA MET A 40 19.16 -5.40 -20.53
C MET A 40 18.63 -4.66 -21.76
N ILE A 41 19.01 -5.10 -22.96
CA ILE A 41 18.54 -4.53 -24.24
C ILE A 41 17.10 -4.99 -24.45
N LYS A 42 16.15 -4.06 -24.49
CA LYS A 42 14.72 -4.38 -24.69
C LYS A 42 14.28 -4.16 -26.13
N PHE A 43 14.91 -3.21 -26.80
CA PHE A 43 14.73 -2.93 -28.21
C PHE A 43 15.98 -2.23 -28.73
N ASP A 44 16.24 -2.41 -30.02
CA ASP A 44 17.35 -1.73 -30.69
C ASP A 44 17.01 -0.26 -30.89
N LEU A 45 18.03 0.60 -30.79
CA LEU A 45 17.84 2.02 -31.04
C LEU A 45 17.76 2.30 -32.54
N PRO A 46 16.84 3.17 -32.98
CA PRO A 46 16.93 3.78 -34.30
C PRO A 46 18.25 4.56 -34.43
N GLN A 47 18.89 4.46 -35.60
CA GLN A 47 20.13 5.18 -35.87
C GLN A 47 19.89 6.70 -35.74
N GLY A 48 20.80 7.39 -35.05
CA GLY A 48 20.81 8.86 -34.97
C GLY A 48 20.00 9.48 -33.83
N GLN A 49 19.58 8.72 -32.80
CA GLN A 49 18.97 9.29 -31.59
C GLN A 49 19.99 9.57 -30.49
N ASP A 50 19.80 10.70 -29.80
CA ASP A 50 20.58 11.06 -28.62
C ASP A 50 20.34 10.07 -27.48
N LEU A 51 21.44 9.63 -26.87
CA LEU A 51 21.45 8.67 -25.77
C LEU A 51 21.51 9.41 -24.43
N MET A 52 20.39 9.46 -23.73
CA MET A 52 20.35 9.98 -22.36
C MET A 52 20.48 8.83 -21.35
N PHE A 53 21.38 9.00 -20.38
CA PHE A 53 21.49 8.10 -19.23
C PHE A 53 20.58 8.58 -18.10
N GLU A 54 19.46 7.88 -17.91
CA GLU A 54 18.47 8.19 -16.88
C GLU A 54 18.67 7.29 -15.67
N VAL A 55 18.91 7.89 -14.50
CA VAL A 55 18.90 7.19 -13.22
C VAL A 55 17.48 7.25 -12.65
N CYS A 56 16.73 6.16 -12.74
CA CYS A 56 15.36 6.10 -12.23
C CYS A 56 15.32 5.97 -10.69
N ARG A 57 16.28 5.24 -10.12
CA ARG A 57 16.36 5.00 -8.69
C ARG A 57 17.78 4.61 -8.31
N SER A 58 18.12 4.84 -7.06
CA SER A 58 19.31 4.28 -6.44
C SER A 58 18.98 3.25 -5.36
N SER A 59 19.97 2.44 -5.01
CA SER A 59 19.84 1.59 -3.83
C SER A 59 19.71 2.44 -2.56
N SER A 60 18.63 2.21 -1.84
CA SER A 60 18.42 2.67 -0.47
C SER A 60 18.08 1.47 0.39
N PHE A 61 18.67 1.38 1.58
CA PHE A 61 18.21 0.41 2.57
C PHE A 61 16.86 0.89 3.14
N SER A 62 15.84 0.06 3.02
CA SER A 62 14.57 0.25 3.69
C SER A 62 14.31 -0.98 4.55
N PRO A 63 13.86 -0.82 5.81
CA PRO A 63 13.39 -1.96 6.59
C PRO A 63 12.28 -2.68 5.80
N CYS A 64 12.39 -4.01 5.71
CA CYS A 64 11.39 -4.85 5.08
C CYS A 64 10.47 -5.40 6.17
N TYR A 65 9.16 -5.20 6.01
CA TYR A 65 8.18 -5.78 6.91
C TYR A 65 7.83 -7.19 6.47
N LEU A 66 7.63 -8.08 7.44
CA LEU A 66 7.26 -9.46 7.17
C LEU A 66 5.82 -9.51 6.64
N ASN A 67 5.67 -9.77 5.34
CA ASN A 67 4.37 -9.90 4.69
C ASN A 67 3.76 -11.28 5.03
N ARG A 68 2.42 -11.34 5.18
CA ARG A 68 1.65 -12.57 5.39
C ARG A 68 1.96 -13.66 4.36
N GLN A 69 2.18 -13.28 3.10
CA GLN A 69 2.54 -14.25 2.05
C GLN A 69 3.89 -14.93 2.33
N ALA A 70 4.87 -14.18 2.84
CA ALA A 70 6.16 -14.74 3.23
C ALA A 70 6.03 -15.64 4.46
N ILE A 71 5.20 -15.27 5.44
CA ILE A 71 4.89 -16.10 6.61
C ILE A 71 4.35 -17.46 6.17
N THR A 72 3.31 -17.46 5.33
CA THR A 72 2.72 -18.71 4.83
C THR A 72 3.76 -19.56 4.09
N LEU A 73 4.62 -18.93 3.27
CA LEU A 73 5.69 -19.65 2.60
C LEU A 73 6.67 -20.30 3.60
N PHE A 74 7.12 -19.56 4.61
CA PHE A 74 8.04 -20.10 5.62
C PHE A 74 7.40 -21.25 6.43
N GLU A 75 6.13 -21.13 6.80
CA GLU A 75 5.40 -22.19 7.48
C GLU A 75 5.25 -23.45 6.62
N THR A 76 5.14 -23.33 5.29
CA THR A 76 5.12 -24.51 4.41
C THR A 76 6.48 -25.18 4.22
N LEU A 77 7.58 -24.47 4.46
CA LEU A 77 8.94 -24.99 4.26
C LEU A 77 9.44 -25.79 5.46
N ASP A 78 9.24 -25.28 6.68
CA ASP A 78 9.62 -25.97 7.91
C ASP A 78 8.79 -25.48 9.10
N ASN A 79 8.34 -26.43 9.93
CA ASN A 79 7.65 -26.15 11.18
C ASN A 79 8.52 -25.40 12.19
N ALA A 80 9.85 -25.47 12.08
CA ALA A 80 10.77 -24.71 12.93
C ALA A 80 10.59 -23.19 12.80
N TYR A 81 10.18 -22.68 11.62
CA TYR A 81 9.95 -21.25 11.42
C TYR A 81 8.78 -20.71 12.24
N HIS A 82 7.83 -21.56 12.63
CA HIS A 82 6.67 -21.14 13.42
C HIS A 82 7.09 -20.51 14.75
N GLN A 83 8.11 -21.06 15.42
CA GLN A 83 8.62 -20.51 16.68
C GLN A 83 9.30 -19.15 16.50
N VAL A 84 10.02 -18.96 15.38
CA VAL A 84 10.66 -17.69 15.06
C VAL A 84 9.61 -16.61 14.77
N ILE A 85 8.61 -16.94 13.95
CA ILE A 85 7.52 -16.02 13.58
C ILE A 85 6.69 -15.66 14.81
N TYR A 86 6.39 -16.63 15.68
CA TYR A 86 5.74 -16.38 16.97
C TYR A 86 6.58 -15.45 17.85
N GLY A 87 7.90 -15.66 17.91
CA GLY A 87 8.81 -14.78 18.64
C GLY A 87 8.77 -13.34 18.14
N ILE A 88 8.80 -13.13 16.82
CA ILE A 88 8.69 -11.79 16.20
C ILE A 88 7.33 -11.15 16.52
N ALA A 89 6.24 -11.93 16.42
CA ALA A 89 4.89 -11.43 16.71
C ALA A 89 4.75 -11.04 18.19
N LYS A 90 5.33 -11.85 19.10
CA LYS A 90 5.34 -11.57 20.53
C LYS A 90 6.15 -10.32 20.85
N GLU A 91 7.36 -10.19 20.29
CA GLU A 91 8.19 -8.99 20.48
C GLU A 91 7.47 -7.72 19.98
N ALA A 92 6.77 -7.82 18.83
CA ALA A 92 5.97 -6.71 18.33
C ALA A 92 4.83 -6.36 19.30
N LEU A 93 4.11 -7.35 19.82
CA LEU A 93 3.02 -7.14 20.79
C LEU A 93 3.53 -6.54 22.10
N ASP A 94 4.64 -7.05 22.64
CA ASP A 94 5.26 -6.54 23.86
C ASP A 94 5.67 -5.07 23.70
N LYS A 95 6.25 -4.71 22.53
CA LYS A 95 6.54 -3.29 22.20
C LYS A 95 5.28 -2.44 22.15
N PHE A 96 4.19 -2.95 21.57
CA PHE A 96 2.91 -2.21 21.54
C PHE A 96 2.35 -1.98 22.95
N GLN A 97 2.44 -2.98 23.82
CA GLN A 97 2.00 -2.86 25.21
C GLN A 97 2.84 -1.85 25.99
N ASP A 98 4.16 -1.89 25.80
CA ASP A 98 5.09 -0.94 26.43
C ASP A 98 4.85 0.51 25.96
N ILE A 99 4.60 0.71 24.65
CA ILE A 99 4.19 2.01 24.11
C ILE A 99 2.92 2.49 24.81
N LYS A 100 1.89 1.64 24.88
CA LYS A 100 0.59 1.97 25.46
C LYS A 100 0.68 2.41 26.94
N GLN A 101 1.55 1.77 27.71
CA GLN A 101 1.71 2.02 29.15
C GLN A 101 2.65 3.20 29.45
N ASN A 102 3.66 3.44 28.60
CA ASN A 102 4.70 4.43 28.88
C ASN A 102 4.58 5.66 27.97
N LYS A 103 4.22 6.80 28.56
CA LYS A 103 4.12 8.10 27.87
C LYS A 103 5.39 8.43 27.07
N ARG A 104 6.57 8.17 27.61
CA ARG A 104 7.85 8.50 26.95
C ARG A 104 8.03 7.68 25.67
N HIS A 105 7.71 6.39 25.71
CA HIS A 105 7.84 5.50 24.56
C HIS A 105 6.77 5.81 23.50
N THR A 106 5.57 6.20 23.93
CA THR A 106 4.54 6.74 23.02
C THR A 106 5.02 7.97 22.25
N VAL A 107 5.53 8.99 22.95
CA VAL A 107 5.99 10.23 22.29
C VAL A 107 7.14 9.94 21.33
N GLN A 108 8.11 9.11 21.73
CA GLN A 108 9.20 8.69 20.85
C GLN A 108 8.70 7.94 19.61
N PHE A 109 7.74 7.03 19.78
CA PHE A 109 7.14 6.28 18.68
C PHE A 109 6.40 7.20 17.69
N ILE A 110 5.61 8.15 18.19
CA ILE A 110 4.90 9.12 17.38
C ILE A 110 5.90 10.01 16.64
N HIS A 111 6.87 10.59 17.34
CA HIS A 111 7.90 11.44 16.75
C HIS A 111 8.73 10.72 15.67
N SER A 112 9.00 9.42 15.84
CA SER A 112 9.71 8.62 14.83
C SER A 112 8.95 8.46 13.51
N ARG A 113 7.62 8.64 13.52
CA ARG A 113 6.73 8.51 12.35
C ARG A 113 6.18 9.81 11.83
N MET A 114 6.29 10.89 12.61
CA MET A 114 5.90 12.22 12.15
C MET A 114 6.90 12.76 11.14
N HIS A 115 6.44 13.07 9.94
CA HIS A 115 7.17 13.95 9.05
C HIS A 115 7.03 15.39 9.58
N LYS A 116 8.16 16.08 9.80
CA LYS A 116 8.30 17.38 10.52
C LYS A 116 7.43 18.57 10.03
N LYS A 117 6.49 18.40 9.11
CA LYS A 117 5.78 19.50 8.44
C LYS A 117 4.26 19.34 8.32
N ASP A 118 3.66 18.26 8.84
CA ASP A 118 2.22 18.04 8.70
C ASP A 118 1.46 18.29 10.01
N LEU A 119 1.05 19.53 10.21
CA LEU A 119 0.21 19.97 11.35
C LEU A 119 -1.21 19.39 11.31
N MET A 120 -1.66 18.87 10.16
CA MET A 120 -2.98 18.26 10.00
C MET A 120 -2.92 16.74 10.12
N SER A 121 -1.74 16.17 10.37
CA SER A 121 -1.59 14.74 10.57
C SER A 121 -2.28 14.30 11.86
N PRO A 122 -3.06 13.20 11.84
CA PRO A 122 -3.59 12.59 13.05
C PRO A 122 -2.50 12.27 14.08
N LEU A 123 -1.26 12.00 13.64
CA LEU A 123 -0.12 11.77 14.53
C LEU A 123 0.32 13.04 15.27
N TYR A 124 0.18 14.22 14.66
CA TYR A 124 0.45 15.50 15.33
C TYR A 124 -0.58 15.74 16.44
N THR A 125 -1.86 15.52 16.15
CA THR A 125 -2.93 15.61 17.16
C THR A 125 -2.71 14.61 18.30
N LEU A 126 -2.32 13.38 17.97
CA LEU A 126 -2.01 12.35 18.97
C LEU A 126 -0.81 12.75 19.83
N HIS A 127 0.23 13.35 19.23
CA HIS A 127 1.38 13.88 19.96
C HIS A 127 0.95 14.94 20.98
N GLU A 128 0.19 15.95 20.56
CA GLU A 128 -0.31 17.01 21.44
C GLU A 128 -1.16 16.46 22.59
N ILE A 129 -2.07 15.53 22.30
CA ILE A 129 -2.91 14.89 23.33
C ILE A 129 -2.03 14.18 24.38
N VAL A 130 -1.05 13.40 23.93
CA VAL A 130 -0.15 12.69 24.84
C VAL A 130 0.73 13.67 25.62
N ASP A 131 1.23 14.72 24.99
CA ASP A 131 2.09 15.72 25.62
C ASP A 131 1.36 16.49 26.72
N ASN A 132 0.08 16.81 26.50
CA ASN A 132 -0.83 17.41 27.48
C ASN A 132 -1.24 16.45 28.64
N GLY A 133 -0.72 15.21 28.65
CA GLY A 133 -0.83 14.30 29.80
C GLY A 133 -1.92 13.23 29.69
N PHE A 134 -2.58 13.12 28.53
CA PHE A 134 -3.54 12.05 28.30
C PHE A 134 -2.83 10.75 27.92
N SER A 135 -3.25 9.64 28.54
CA SER A 135 -2.80 8.29 28.16
C SER A 135 -3.59 7.76 26.95
N LEU A 136 -2.97 6.90 26.15
CA LEU A 136 -3.64 6.21 25.03
C LEU A 136 -4.79 5.28 25.49
N ASP A 137 -4.86 5.00 26.78
CA ASP A 137 -5.93 4.23 27.42
C ASP A 137 -7.18 5.04 27.72
N THR A 138 -7.14 6.35 27.52
CA THR A 138 -8.33 7.17 27.71
C THR A 138 -9.37 6.84 26.62
N PRO A 139 -10.64 6.57 27.00
CA PRO A 139 -11.65 6.13 26.05
C PRO A 139 -11.87 7.14 24.92
N PHE A 140 -11.69 8.44 25.17
CA PHE A 140 -11.80 9.48 24.15
C PHE A 140 -10.73 9.39 23.04
N VAL A 141 -9.51 8.94 23.37
CA VAL A 141 -8.44 8.75 22.39
C VAL A 141 -8.64 7.48 21.57
N GLN A 142 -9.22 6.45 22.18
CA GLN A 142 -9.63 5.22 21.48
C GLN A 142 -10.80 5.49 20.52
N PHE A 143 -11.78 6.28 20.96
CA PHE A 143 -12.96 6.63 20.16
C PHE A 143 -12.61 7.37 18.85
N GLY A 144 -11.59 8.22 18.84
CA GLY A 144 -11.16 8.93 17.62
C GLY A 144 -10.74 7.98 16.48
N VAL A 145 -10.24 6.78 16.81
CA VAL A 145 -9.84 5.75 15.84
C VAL A 145 -11.01 4.85 15.43
N ASP A 146 -11.94 4.59 16.35
CA ASP A 146 -13.07 3.69 16.11
C ASP A 146 -14.23 4.34 15.33
N VAL A 147 -14.41 5.66 15.45
CA VAL A 147 -15.52 6.39 14.79
C VAL A 147 -15.34 6.43 13.27
N GLU A 148 -14.12 6.50 12.75
CA GLU A 148 -13.86 6.42 11.30
C GLU A 148 -14.24 5.04 10.72
N PHE A 149 -14.00 3.98 11.49
CA PHE A 149 -14.43 2.62 11.11
C PHE A 149 -15.94 2.48 11.12
N LEU A 150 -16.62 3.05 12.12
CA LEU A 150 -18.08 3.02 12.23
C LEU A 150 -18.74 3.75 11.05
N PHE A 151 -18.22 4.93 10.68
CA PHE A 151 -18.71 5.69 9.53
C PHE A 151 -18.55 4.92 8.22
N THR A 152 -17.38 4.30 8.01
CA THR A 152 -17.12 3.51 6.81
C THR A 152 -18.04 2.29 6.73
N PHE A 153 -18.27 1.62 7.86
CA PHE A 153 -19.15 0.46 7.95
C PHE A 153 -20.62 0.83 7.67
N ILE A 154 -21.10 1.95 8.21
CA ILE A 154 -22.45 2.47 7.93
C ILE A 154 -22.61 2.80 6.45
N ILE A 155 -21.63 3.46 5.83
CA ILE A 155 -21.67 3.78 4.39
C ILE A 155 -21.74 2.51 3.54
N ILE A 156 -20.95 1.48 3.87
CA ILE A 156 -20.98 0.19 3.16
C ILE A 156 -22.36 -0.47 3.28
N ILE A 157 -22.96 -0.48 4.48
CA ILE A 157 -24.31 -1.02 4.69
C ILE A 157 -25.34 -0.28 3.84
N ILE A 158 -25.29 1.06 3.82
CA ILE A 158 -26.21 1.87 3.01
C ILE A 158 -26.08 1.51 1.53
N ILE A 159 -24.85 1.41 1.00
CA ILE A 159 -24.60 1.03 -0.40
C ILE A 159 -25.19 -0.35 -0.72
N ILE A 160 -24.96 -1.34 0.15
CA ILE A 160 -25.49 -2.69 -0.04
C ILE A 160 -27.02 -2.68 -0.06
N ILE A 161 -27.66 -1.97 0.87
CA ILE A 161 -29.12 -1.84 0.92
C ILE A 161 -29.65 -1.18 -0.36
N THR A 162 -29.00 -0.10 -0.83
CA THR A 162 -29.40 0.58 -2.07
C THR A 162 -29.30 -0.34 -3.28
N ILE A 163 -28.24 -1.16 -3.38
CA ILE A 163 -28.08 -2.15 -4.46
C ILE A 163 -29.18 -3.22 -4.40
N ILE A 164 -29.50 -3.74 -3.20
CA ILE A 164 -30.56 -4.73 -3.02
C ILE A 164 -31.92 -4.14 -3.45
N ILE A 165 -32.23 -2.91 -3.04
CA ILE A 165 -33.46 -2.23 -3.45
C ILE A 165 -33.52 -2.08 -4.98
N LEU A 166 -32.42 -1.62 -5.60
CA LEU A 166 -32.32 -1.51 -7.08
C LEU A 166 -32.53 -2.85 -7.78
N LEU A 167 -31.96 -3.94 -7.24
CA LEU A 167 -32.17 -5.28 -7.77
C LEU A 167 -33.63 -5.72 -7.65
N ILE A 168 -34.28 -5.49 -6.49
CA ILE A 168 -35.70 -5.81 -6.30
C ILE A 168 -36.55 -5.04 -7.31
N TYR A 169 -36.32 -3.73 -7.49
CA TYR A 169 -37.01 -2.93 -8.49
C TYR A 169 -36.76 -3.44 -9.91
N PHE A 170 -35.52 -3.79 -10.25
CA PHE A 170 -35.17 -4.36 -11.55
C PHE A 170 -35.88 -5.71 -11.82
N PHE A 171 -35.94 -6.59 -10.83
CA PHE A 171 -36.66 -7.86 -10.94
C PHE A 171 -38.17 -7.68 -11.04
N GLN A 172 -38.75 -6.74 -10.28
CA GLN A 172 -40.17 -6.40 -10.40
C GLN A 172 -40.49 -5.84 -11.78
N SER A 173 -39.72 -4.87 -12.29
CA SER A 173 -39.90 -4.30 -13.63
C SER A 173 -39.79 -5.35 -14.74
N ASN A 174 -38.85 -6.30 -14.64
CA ASN A 174 -38.75 -7.40 -15.61
C ASN A 174 -39.93 -8.38 -15.53
N SER A 175 -40.48 -8.62 -14.34
CA SER A 175 -41.69 -9.45 -14.19
C SER A 175 -42.93 -8.81 -14.81
N TYR A 176 -43.04 -7.46 -14.80
CA TYR A 176 -44.11 -6.75 -15.50
C TYR A 176 -43.96 -6.81 -17.03
N TYR A 177 -42.73 -6.71 -17.55
CA TYR A 177 -42.46 -6.89 -18.99
C TYR A 177 -42.72 -8.33 -19.47
N PHE A 178 -42.47 -9.34 -18.62
CA PHE A 178 -42.73 -10.73 -18.96
C PHE A 178 -44.24 -11.04 -19.01
N ASN A 179 -45.04 -10.48 -18.10
CA ASN A 179 -46.50 -10.67 -18.10
C ASN A 179 -47.22 -9.94 -19.24
N MET A 180 -46.73 -8.77 -19.70
CA MET A 180 -47.33 -8.09 -20.86
C MET A 180 -47.14 -8.84 -22.17
N LYS A 181 -46.05 -9.61 -22.32
CA LYS A 181 -45.77 -10.36 -23.56
C LYS A 181 -46.62 -11.62 -23.70
N PHE A 182 -47.03 -12.23 -22.58
CA PHE A 182 -47.90 -13.40 -22.60
C PHE A 182 -49.38 -13.06 -22.84
N THR A 183 -49.86 -11.87 -22.50
CA THR A 183 -51.25 -11.47 -22.77
C THR A 183 -51.51 -11.05 -24.22
N THR A 184 -50.47 -10.62 -24.96
CA THR A 184 -50.63 -10.25 -26.38
C THR A 184 -50.60 -11.42 -27.36
N ASP A 185 -50.05 -12.59 -26.97
CA ASP A 185 -49.93 -13.76 -27.86
C ASP A 185 -51.14 -14.72 -27.79
N VAL A 186 -52.09 -14.52 -26.87
CA VAL A 186 -53.27 -15.40 -26.72
C VAL A 186 -54.49 -14.91 -27.52
N THR A 187 -54.50 -13.69 -28.05
CA THR A 187 -55.66 -13.11 -28.76
C THR A 187 -55.58 -13.10 -30.28
N THR A 188 -54.54 -13.67 -30.91
CA THR A 188 -54.41 -13.68 -32.39
C THR A 188 -54.47 -15.07 -33.04
N LYS A 189 -55.09 -16.05 -32.39
CA LYS A 189 -55.34 -17.38 -32.97
C LYS A 189 -56.81 -17.82 -32.88
N GLU A 190 -57.74 -16.92 -33.18
CA GLU A 190 -59.08 -17.28 -33.63
C GLU A 190 -59.53 -16.30 -34.71
N CYS A 191 -59.24 -16.64 -35.97
CA CYS A 191 -60.00 -16.31 -37.19
C CYS A 191 -59.32 -16.95 -38.41
#